data_AF-A0A8S3YNG8-F1
#
_entry.id   AF-A0A8S3YNG8-F1
#
_cell.length_a   1.000
_cell.length_b   1.000
_cell.length_c   1.000
_cell.angle_alpha   90.00
_cell.angle_beta   90.00
_cell.angle_gamma   90.00
#
_symmetry.space_group_name_H-M   'P 1'
#
loop_
_entity.id
_entity.type
_entity.pdbx_description
1 polymer ?
#
loop_
_entity_poly.entity_id
_entity_poly.type
_entity_poly.pdbx_seq_one_letter_code
_entity_poly.pdbx_strand_id
1 'polypeptide(L)' 'KCSPGYFVQGNLSLVCQPCDYGSYQPNEAEFECLPCGVNFTTENTNSTNASMC' A
#
# COMPACT_ATOMS: atom_id res chain seq x y z
N LYS A 1 8.70 1.96 -10.99
CA LYS A 1 7.54 1.03 -10.94
C LYS A 1 7.57 0.37 -9.58
N CYS A 2 6.52 0.54 -8.77
CA CYS A 2 6.44 -0.06 -7.44
C CYS A 2 5.67 -1.37 -7.49
N SER A 3 6.20 -2.39 -6.82
CA SER A 3 5.54 -3.69 -6.68
C SER A 3 4.31 -3.56 -5.78
N PRO A 4 3.36 -4.51 -5.83
CA PRO A 4 2.27 -4.59 -4.86
C PRO A 4 2.79 -4.47 -3.43
N GLY A 5 2.02 -3.80 -2.57
CA GLY A 5 2.40 -3.44 -1.21
C GLY A 5 3.17 -2.13 -1.09
N TYR A 6 3.49 -1.49 -2.22
CA TYR A 6 4.19 -0.21 -2.25
C TYR A 6 3.45 0.79 -3.14
N PHE A 7 3.47 2.06 -2.72
CA PHE A 7 2.95 3.19 -3.49
C PHE A 7 4.08 4.12 -3.92
N VAL A 8 3.87 4.83 -5.03
CA VAL A 8 4.80 5.83 -5.55
C VAL A 8 4.59 7.14 -4.80
N GLN A 9 5.55 7.54 -3.97
CA GLN A 9 5.47 8.80 -3.24
C GLN A 9 5.89 10.00 -4.10
N GLY A 10 4.91 10.61 -4.78
CA GLY A 10 5.00 11.93 -5.40
C GLY A 10 5.46 11.98 -6.87
N ASN A 11 5.00 13.02 -7.57
CA ASN A 11 5.09 13.23 -9.03
C ASN A 11 6.50 13.25 -9.64
N LEU A 12 7.58 13.29 -8.84
CA LEU A 12 8.96 13.50 -9.31
C LEU A 12 9.99 12.51 -8.75
N SER A 13 9.61 11.73 -7.74
CA SER A 13 10.48 10.72 -7.13
C SER A 13 9.83 9.36 -7.29
N LEU A 14 10.43 8.48 -8.10
CA LEU A 14 10.08 7.06 -8.22
C LEU A 14 10.46 6.28 -6.94
N VAL A 15 10.19 6.85 -5.77
CA VAL A 15 10.45 6.24 -4.47
C VAL A 15 9.23 5.40 -4.11
N CYS A 16 9.46 4.10 -3.99
CA CYS A 16 8.45 3.15 -3.55
C CYS A 16 8.42 3.14 -2.02
N GLN A 17 7.36 3.68 -1.45
CA GLN A 17 7.10 3.62 -0.02
C GLN A 17 6.17 2.42 0.25
N PRO A 18 6.43 1.61 1.28
CA PRO A 18 5.52 0.54 1.66
C PRO A 18 4.20 1.12 2.16
N CYS A 19 3.10 0.41 1.94
CA CYS A 19 1.84 0.76 2.59
C CYS A 19 1.93 0.58 4.10
N ASP A 20 1.50 1.61 4.83
CA ASP A 20 1.47 1.63 6.28
C ASP A 20 0.36 0.75 6.85
N TYR A 21 0.40 0.54 8.17
CA TYR A 21 -0.63 -0.19 8.89
C TYR A 21 -2.04 0.33 8.61
N GLY A 22 -2.96 -0.60 8.35
CA GLY A 22 -4.33 -0.25 7.99
C GLY A 22 -4.48 0.21 6.55
N SER A 23 -3.48 -0.06 5.71
CA SER A 23 -3.56 0.14 4.26
C SER A 23 -2.83 -0.95 3.50
N TYR A 24 -3.27 -1.18 2.26
CA TYR A 24 -2.73 -2.22 1.38
C TYR A 24 -2.73 -1.73 -0.07
N GLN A 25 -1.92 -2.35 -0.92
CA GLN A 25 -1.88 -2.02 -2.34
C GLN A 25 -1.76 -3.29 -3.20
N PRO A 26 -2.84 -3.73 -3.86
CA PRO A 26 -2.84 -4.93 -4.69
C PRO A 26 -2.24 -4.73 -6.07
N ASN A 27 -2.29 -3.50 -6.59
CA ASN A 27 -1.82 -3.17 -7.92
C ASN A 27 -0.42 -2.58 -7.87
N GLU A 28 0.33 -2.82 -8.94
CA GLU A 28 1.63 -2.19 -9.13
C GLU A 28 1.50 -0.77 -9.69
N ALA A 29 2.51 0.06 -9.42
CA ALA A 29 2.62 1.44 -9.91
C ALA A 29 1.47 2.39 -9.49
N GLU A 30 0.81 2.08 -8.38
CA GLU A 30 -0.16 2.98 -7.78
C GLU A 30 0.50 4.10 -6.98
N PHE A 31 -0.20 5.23 -6.88
CA PHE A 31 0.31 6.44 -6.21
C PHE A 31 -0.15 6.55 -4.75
N GLU A 32 -1.11 5.72 -4.33
CA GLU A 32 -1.67 5.73 -2.98
C GLU A 32 -1.97 4.31 -2.51
N CYS A 33 -2.03 4.08 -1.21
CA CYS A 33 -2.46 2.80 -0.63
C CYS A 33 -3.96 2.82 -0.35
N LEU A 34 -4.63 1.69 -0.58
CA LEU A 34 -6.03 1.52 -0.25
C LEU A 34 -6.18 1.31 1.27
N PRO A 35 -7.07 2.05 1.94
CA PRO A 35 -7.32 1.84 3.36
C PRO A 35 -8.02 0.50 3.61
N CYS A 36 -7.72 -0.11 4.76
CA CYS A 36 -8.47 -1.24 5.28
C CYS A 36 -9.89 -0.82 5.70
N GLY A 37 -10.79 -1.80 5.81
CA GLY A 37 -12.16 -1.58 6.27
C GLY A 37 -12.22 -1.05 7.71
N VAL A 38 -13.39 -0.57 8.12
CA VAL A 38 -13.61 -0.02 9.47
C VAL A 38 -13.32 -1.10 10.53
N ASN A 39 -12.45 -0.80 11.50
CA ASN A 39 -11.91 -1.71 12.53
C ASN A 39 -10.96 -2.81 12.05
N PHE A 40 -10.51 -2.79 10.79
CA PHE A 40 -9.48 -3.69 10.30
C PHE A 40 -8.15 -2.95 10.16
N THR A 41 -7.06 -3.62 10.51
CA THR A 41 -5.69 -3.12 10.32
C THR A 41 -4.87 -4.25 9.75
N THR A 42 -3.85 -3.90 8.97
CA THR A 42 -2.95 -4.90 8.45
C THR A 42 -2.03 -5.47 9.51
N GLU A 43 -1.65 -6.74 9.38
CA GLU A 43 -0.67 -7.36 10.27
C GLU A 43 0.75 -6.83 10.04
N ASN A 44 1.06 -6.43 8.80
CA ASN A 44 2.37 -5.91 8.41
C ASN A 44 2.23 -4.67 7.51
N THR A 45 3.22 -3.79 7.59
CA THR A 45 3.48 -2.81 6.52
C THR A 45 3.84 -3.58 5.24
N ASN A 46 3.57 -3.00 4.07
CA ASN A 46 3.69 -3.62 2.73
C ASN A 46 2.56 -4.57 2.29
N SER A 47 1.40 -4.50 2.95
CA SER A 47 0.29 -5.40 2.62
C SER A 47 -0.14 -5.29 1.16
N THR A 48 -0.24 -6.44 0.49
CA THR A 48 -0.56 -6.52 -0.94
C THR A 48 -2.04 -6.82 -1.20
N ASN A 49 -2.84 -7.08 -0.16
CA ASN A 49 -4.23 -7.46 -0.34
C ASN A 49 -5.11 -7.00 0.82
N ALA A 50 -6.39 -6.78 0.53
CA ALA A 50 -7.41 -6.48 1.52
C ALA A 50 -7.58 -7.60 2.54
N SER A 51 -7.26 -8.84 2.17
CA SER A 51 -7.27 -9.99 3.09
C SER A 51 -6.13 -10.01 4.11
N MET A 52 -5.18 -9.07 3.97
CA MET A 52 -4.12 -8.85 4.96
C MET A 52 -4.50 -7.77 5.96
N CYS A 53 -5.62 -7.07 5.71
CA CYS A 53 -6.45 -6.48 6.75
C CYS A 53 -7.28 -7.60 7.42
#